data_AF-A0A1X1TTY1-F1
#
_entry.id   AF-A0A1X1TTY1-F1
#
_cell.length_a   1.000
_cell.length_b   1.000
_cell.length_c   1.000
_cell.angle_alpha   90.00
_cell.angle_beta   90.00
_cell.angle_gamma   90.00
#
_symmetry.space_group_name_H-M   'P 1'
#
loop_
_entity.id
_entity.type
_entity.pdbx_description
1 polymer ?
#
loop_
_entity_poly.entity_id
_entity_poly.type
_entity_poly.pdbx_seq_one_letter_code
_entity_poly.pdbx_strand_id
1 'polypeptide(L)'
;MPTGVPWLICDHVIITEPAATANTRTQLRTVALGSMIGTTIEWYDFYLYATASALVFKPLFFPHVSSTAGTLASFATYAAGFGARPIGAVVSGHFGDGWAARPFW
;
A
#
# COMPACT_ATOMS: atom_id res chain seq x y z
N MET A 1 -15.05 46.09 48.35
CA MET A 1 -15.15 45.85 46.89
C MET A 1 -14.57 44.48 46.61
N PRO A 2 -15.34 43.50 46.12
CA PRO A 2 -14.82 42.18 45.77
C PRO A 2 -14.30 42.16 44.33
N THR A 3 -13.04 41.78 44.12
CA THR A 3 -12.47 41.58 42.78
C THR A 3 -12.68 40.14 42.34
N GLY A 4 -13.46 39.95 41.28
CA GLY A 4 -14.14 38.70 40.95
C GLY A 4 -13.29 37.44 40.79
N VAL A 5 -13.91 36.31 41.17
CA VAL A 5 -13.58 34.96 40.73
C VAL A 5 -14.67 34.54 39.73
N PRO A 6 -14.30 34.10 38.52
CA PRO A 6 -14.81 32.82 38.05
C PRO A 6 -13.78 32.06 37.18
N TRP A 7 -13.26 30.95 37.68
CA TRP A 7 -12.46 29.97 36.92
C TRP A 7 -13.35 29.07 36.01
N LEU A 8 -14.43 29.63 35.47
CA LEU A 8 -15.59 28.88 34.98
C LEU A 8 -16.30 29.61 33.82
N ILE A 9 -15.58 29.77 32.70
CA ILE A 9 -16.12 30.26 31.42
C ILE A 9 -15.56 29.36 30.31
N CYS A 10 -16.43 28.64 29.60
CA CYS A 10 -16.24 27.95 28.31
C CYS A 10 -14.91 27.18 28.12
N ASP A 11 -14.89 25.86 28.02
CA ASP A 11 -15.75 25.06 27.13
C ASP A 11 -15.88 25.69 25.73
N HIS A 12 -14.74 25.84 25.06
CA HIS A 12 -14.67 26.08 23.62
C HIS A 12 -13.52 25.30 22.99
N VAL A 13 -13.78 24.00 22.82
CA VAL A 13 -13.37 23.17 21.67
C VAL A 13 -12.23 23.75 20.83
N ILE A 14 -10.98 23.46 21.23
CA ILE A 14 -9.85 23.39 20.28
C ILE A 14 -9.67 21.93 19.83
N ILE A 15 -10.79 21.31 19.44
CA ILE A 15 -10.72 20.41 18.29
C ILE A 15 -10.62 21.35 17.10
N THR A 16 -9.39 21.64 16.66
CA THR A 16 -9.17 22.26 15.36
C THR A 16 -9.50 21.22 14.31
N GLU A 17 -10.79 20.99 14.05
CA GLU A 17 -11.24 20.17 12.94
C GLU A 17 -10.60 20.75 11.67
N PRO A 18 -9.69 20.03 10.99
CA PRO A 18 -9.05 20.55 9.79
C PRO A 18 -10.16 20.79 8.76
N ALA A 19 -10.23 21.99 8.19
CA ALA A 19 -11.37 22.50 7.43
C ALA A 19 -11.65 21.73 6.12
N ALA A 20 -12.21 20.53 6.26
CA ALA A 20 -12.35 19.51 5.23
C ALA A 20 -13.81 19.38 4.78
N THR A 21 -14.37 20.47 4.25
CA THR A 21 -15.78 20.55 3.82
C THR A 21 -15.99 21.02 2.38
N ALA A 22 -14.97 21.59 1.70
CA ALA A 22 -15.07 22.01 0.29
C ALA A 22 -14.51 21.00 -0.72
N ASN A 23 -13.38 20.35 -0.43
CA ASN A 23 -12.64 19.51 -1.40
C ASN A 23 -12.76 17.99 -1.14
N THR A 24 -13.37 17.61 -0.02
CA THR A 24 -13.38 16.23 0.52
C THR A 24 -13.97 15.20 -0.44
N ARG A 25 -15.05 15.55 -1.17
CA ARG A 25 -15.63 14.66 -2.20
C ARG A 25 -14.66 14.38 -3.36
N THR A 26 -13.89 15.38 -3.78
CA THR A 26 -12.90 15.24 -4.86
C THR A 26 -11.68 14.48 -4.36
N GLN A 27 -11.16 14.82 -3.17
CA GLN A 27 -10.04 14.08 -2.56
C GLN A 27 -10.38 12.61 -2.32
N LEU A 28 -11.54 12.28 -1.72
CA LEU A 28 -11.98 10.89 -1.54
C LEU A 28 -12.09 10.14 -2.88
N ARG A 29 -12.58 10.81 -3.94
CA ARG A 29 -12.64 10.22 -5.28
C ARG A 29 -11.24 10.00 -5.88
N THR A 30 -10.30 10.93 -5.68
CA THR A 30 -8.89 10.76 -6.10
C THR A 30 -8.21 9.63 -5.35
N VAL A 31 -8.41 9.51 -4.04
CA VAL A 31 -7.88 8.40 -3.22
C VAL A 31 -8.47 7.08 -3.68
N ALA A 32 -9.81 6.98 -3.82
CA ALA A 32 -10.46 5.75 -4.26
C ALA A 32 -10.04 5.31 -5.67
N LEU A 33 -9.91 6.25 -6.62
CA LEU A 33 -9.39 5.96 -7.96
C LEU A 33 -7.91 5.56 -7.92
N GLY A 34 -7.08 6.24 -7.13
CA GLY A 34 -5.67 5.89 -6.94
C GLY A 34 -5.48 4.48 -6.39
N SER A 35 -6.23 4.12 -5.35
CA SER A 35 -6.25 2.76 -4.79
C SER A 35 -6.73 1.73 -5.81
N MET A 36 -7.85 1.98 -6.52
CA MET A 36 -8.35 1.03 -7.52
C MET A 36 -7.38 0.85 -8.70
N ILE A 37 -6.73 1.91 -9.18
CA ILE A 37 -5.73 1.86 -10.26
C ILE A 37 -4.47 1.12 -9.79
N GLY A 38 -3.97 1.42 -8.60
CA GLY A 38 -2.82 0.75 -8.00
C GLY A 38 -3.04 -0.75 -7.83
N THR A 39 -4.17 -1.13 -7.20
CA THR A 39 -4.60 -2.54 -7.09
C THR A 39 -4.75 -3.20 -8.45
N THR A 40 -5.33 -2.52 -9.46
CA THR A 40 -5.48 -3.08 -10.82
C THR A 40 -4.12 -3.36 -11.48
N ILE A 41 -3.15 -2.44 -11.35
CA ILE A 41 -1.80 -2.62 -11.91
C ILE A 41 -1.07 -3.78 -11.20
N GLU A 42 -1.18 -3.88 -9.87
CA GLU A 42 -0.60 -4.98 -9.09
C GLU A 42 -1.14 -6.35 -9.53
N TRP A 43 -2.46 -6.46 -9.72
CA TRP A 43 -3.10 -7.68 -10.23
C TRP A 43 -2.76 -7.96 -11.71
N TYR A 44 -2.60 -6.93 -12.53
CA TYR A 44 -2.26 -7.08 -13.95
C TYR A 44 -0.87 -7.68 -14.15
N ASP A 45 0.16 -7.11 -13.49
CA ASP A 45 1.52 -7.64 -13.50
C ASP A 45 1.55 -9.06 -12.93
N PHE A 46 0.86 -9.30 -11.81
CA PHE A 46 0.72 -10.64 -11.22
C PHE A 46 0.15 -11.67 -12.19
N TYR A 47 -0.90 -11.34 -12.93
CA TYR A 47 -1.53 -12.25 -13.91
C TYR A 47 -0.64 -12.49 -15.13
N LEU A 48 0.07 -11.45 -15.60
CA LEU A 48 1.05 -11.53 -16.69
C LEU A 48 2.22 -12.45 -16.28
N TYR A 49 2.75 -12.29 -15.06
CA TYR A 49 3.83 -13.14 -14.55
C TYR A 49 3.39 -14.60 -14.32
N ALA A 50 2.17 -14.83 -13.83
CA ALA A 50 1.62 -16.16 -13.65
C ALA A 50 1.43 -16.90 -15.00
N THR A 51 0.91 -16.20 -16.01
CA THR A 51 0.74 -16.78 -17.37
C THR A 51 2.08 -16.99 -18.07
N ALA A 52 3.06 -16.09 -17.91
CA ALA A 52 4.43 -16.29 -18.38
C ALA A 52 5.12 -17.49 -17.69
N SER A 53 4.88 -17.69 -16.39
CA SER A 53 5.38 -18.84 -15.63
C SER A 53 4.82 -20.18 -16.13
N ALA A 54 3.54 -20.21 -16.49
CA ALA A 54 2.88 -21.40 -17.00
C ALA A 54 3.30 -21.77 -18.44
N LEU A 55 3.56 -20.78 -19.30
CA LEU A 55 3.76 -20.99 -20.74
C LEU A 55 5.21 -20.89 -21.22
N VAL A 56 6.04 -20.02 -20.61
CA VAL A 56 7.30 -19.55 -21.23
C VAL A 56 8.53 -19.80 -20.35
N PHE A 57 8.40 -19.79 -19.02
CA PHE A 57 9.57 -19.89 -18.13
C PHE A 57 10.24 -21.27 -18.17
N LYS A 58 9.47 -22.36 -18.27
CA LYS A 58 10.03 -23.72 -18.33
C LYS A 58 11.02 -23.91 -19.50
N PRO A 59 10.72 -23.56 -20.76
CA PRO A 59 11.69 -23.68 -21.85
C PRO A 59 12.81 -22.63 -21.80
N LEU A 60 12.59 -21.43 -21.24
CA LEU A 60 13.62 -20.37 -21.18
C LEU A 60 14.66 -20.59 -20.07
N PHE A 61 14.21 -20.88 -18.85
CA PHE A 61 15.08 -20.94 -17.66
C PHE A 61 15.39 -22.36 -17.19
N PHE A 62 14.54 -23.34 -17.54
CA PHE A 62 14.69 -24.74 -17.11
C PHE A 62 14.75 -25.76 -18.29
N PRO A 63 15.46 -25.50 -19.40
CA PRO A 63 15.43 -26.34 -20.60
C PRO A 63 15.98 -27.76 -20.37
N HIS A 64 17.01 -27.91 -19.53
CA HIS A 64 17.66 -29.19 -19.22
C HIS A 64 17.03 -29.93 -18.02
N VAL A 65 15.96 -29.39 -17.43
CA VAL A 65 15.28 -29.97 -16.27
C VAL A 65 14.14 -30.89 -16.74
N SER A 66 13.87 -31.97 -16.01
CA SER A 66 12.73 -32.87 -16.31
C SER A 66 11.41 -32.07 -16.32
N SER A 67 10.46 -32.46 -17.18
CA SER A 67 9.32 -31.57 -17.49
C SER A 67 8.54 -31.14 -16.26
N THR A 68 8.23 -32.08 -15.36
CA THR A 68 7.54 -31.82 -14.09
C THR A 68 8.32 -30.88 -13.18
N ALA A 69 9.63 -31.07 -13.03
CA ALA A 69 10.45 -30.25 -12.14
C ALA A 69 10.72 -28.84 -12.71
N GLY A 70 10.86 -28.70 -14.03
CA GLY A 70 10.98 -27.39 -14.69
C GLY A 70 9.69 -26.56 -14.60
N THR A 71 8.53 -27.21 -14.72
CA THR A 71 7.23 -26.56 -14.48
C THR A 71 7.06 -26.18 -13.01
N LEU A 72 7.40 -27.07 -12.07
CA LEU A 72 7.34 -26.77 -10.64
C LEU A 72 8.28 -25.62 -10.25
N ALA A 73 9.50 -25.59 -10.79
CA ALA A 73 10.44 -24.49 -10.58
C ALA A 73 9.91 -23.16 -11.15
N SER A 74 9.26 -23.17 -12.31
CA SER A 74 8.64 -21.99 -12.91
C SER A 74 7.52 -21.42 -12.03
N PHE A 75 6.64 -22.27 -11.49
CA PHE A 75 5.63 -21.84 -10.53
C PHE A 75 6.23 -21.45 -9.17
N ALA A 76 7.34 -22.06 -8.74
CA ALA A 76 8.06 -21.64 -7.53
C ALA A 76 8.66 -20.23 -7.67
N THR A 77 9.10 -19.82 -8.87
CA THR A 77 9.53 -18.44 -9.14
C THR A 77 8.36 -17.46 -8.96
N TYR A 78 7.17 -17.77 -9.50
CA TYR A 78 5.96 -16.97 -9.25
C TYR A 78 5.58 -16.94 -7.76
N ALA A 79 5.63 -18.07 -7.06
CA ALA A 79 5.31 -18.14 -5.63
C ALA A 79 6.30 -17.34 -4.77
N ALA A 80 7.60 -17.31 -5.12
CA ALA A 80 8.60 -16.47 -4.46
C ALA A 80 8.31 -14.97 -4.67
N GLY A 81 7.98 -14.56 -5.90
CA GLY A 81 7.52 -13.20 -6.19
C GLY A 81 6.24 -12.84 -5.44
N PHE A 82 5.29 -13.78 -5.32
CA PHE A 82 4.07 -13.60 -4.54
C PHE A 82 4.38 -13.37 -3.05
N GLY A 83 5.27 -14.19 -2.47
CA GLY A 83 5.74 -14.05 -1.09
C GLY A 83 6.52 -12.76 -0.82
N ALA A 84 7.09 -12.11 -1.85
CA ALA A 84 7.81 -10.85 -1.69
C ALA A 84 6.88 -9.65 -1.40
N ARG A 85 5.65 -9.60 -1.95
CA ARG A 85 4.71 -8.47 -1.69
C ARG A 85 4.35 -8.30 -0.20
N PRO A 86 3.93 -9.33 0.58
CA PRO A 86 3.62 -9.14 2.00
C PRO A 86 4.86 -8.78 2.84
N ILE A 87 6.05 -9.28 2.48
CA ILE A 87 7.32 -8.87 3.11
C ILE A 87 7.56 -7.38 2.83
N GLY A 88 7.42 -6.96 1.57
CA GLY A 88 7.52 -5.56 1.15
C GLY A 88 6.49 -4.64 1.83
N ALA A 89 5.26 -5.13 2.06
CA ALA A 89 4.22 -4.39 2.78
C ALA A 89 4.55 -4.22 4.28
N VAL A 90 5.03 -5.28 4.95
CA VAL A 90 5.47 -5.19 6.36
C VAL A 90 6.64 -4.23 6.51
N VAL A 91 7.64 -4.31 5.62
CA VAL A 91 8.79 -3.39 5.60
C VAL A 91 8.33 -1.95 5.35
N SER A 92 7.54 -1.72 4.29
CA SER A 92 7.12 -0.36 3.90
C SER A 92 6.19 0.29 4.93
N GLY A 93 5.32 -0.50 5.57
CA GLY A 93 4.49 -0.04 6.68
C GLY A 93 5.33 0.28 7.92
N HIS A 94 6.20 -0.62 8.35
CA HIS A 94 7.04 -0.42 9.55
C HIS A 94 7.94 0.81 9.45
N PHE A 95 8.54 1.06 8.29
CA PHE A 95 9.30 2.30 8.08
C PHE A 95 8.39 3.51 7.85
N GLY A 96 7.26 3.35 7.15
CA GLY A 96 6.33 4.40 6.70
C GLY A 96 6.06 5.52 7.70
N ASP A 97 5.73 5.15 8.93
CA ASP A 97 5.31 6.09 9.98
C ASP A 97 6.44 7.01 10.49
N GLY A 98 7.71 6.66 10.25
CA GLY A 98 8.87 7.34 10.87
C GLY A 98 9.50 8.49 10.09
N TRP A 99 9.34 8.57 8.76
CA TRP A 99 10.05 9.56 7.91
C TRP A 99 9.18 10.77 7.51
N ALA A 100 7.86 10.63 7.47
CA ALA A 100 6.96 11.74 7.13
C ALA A 100 6.89 12.84 8.21
N ALA A 101 7.13 12.51 9.48
CA ALA A 101 6.94 13.40 10.63
C ALA A 101 8.10 14.39 10.87
N ARG A 102 8.93 14.69 9.87
CA ARG A 102 10.14 15.52 10.01
C ARG A 102 9.95 16.87 9.29
N PRO A 103 9.70 17.98 10.00
CA PRO A 103 9.66 19.30 9.36
C PRO A 103 11.06 19.67 8.86
N PHE A 104 11.24 19.52 7.56
CA PHE A 104 12.18 20.31 6.79
C PHE A 104 11.75 21.79 6.88
N TRP A 105 12.74 22.65 7.09
CA TRP A 105 12.65 24.06 7.51
C TRP A 105 12.58 25.02 6.33
#